data_AF-A0A7Y6XYF4-F1
#
_entry.id   AF-A0A7Y6XYF4-F1
#
_cell.length_a   1.000
_cell.length_b   1.000
_cell.length_c   1.000
_cell.angle_alpha   90.00
_cell.angle_beta   90.00
_cell.angle_gamma   90.00
#
_symmetry.space_group_name_H-M   'P 1'
#
loop_
_entity.id
_entity.type
_entity.pdbx_description
1 polymer ?
#
loop_
_entity_poly.entity_id
_entity_poly.type
_entity_poly.pdbx_seq_one_letter_code
_entity_poly.pdbx_strand_id
1 'polypeptide(L)' 'MEGVIKPAWQLVCHENDLPNVGDYVTLDLLNERLVAVRGQDNQVRVFHNVCRHRGARL' A
#
# COMPACT_ATOMS: atom_id res chain seq x y z
N MET A 1 6.29 -19.98 -0.48
CA MET A 1 5.69 -18.63 -0.38
C MET A 1 6.09 -17.75 -1.57
N GLU A 2 7.36 -17.71 -1.96
CA GLU A 2 7.87 -16.81 -3.02
C GLU A 2 7.39 -17.13 -4.44
N GLY A 3 7.28 -18.41 -4.83
CA GLY A 3 6.94 -18.77 -6.22
C GLY A 3 5.46 -18.72 -6.61
N VAL A 4 4.55 -18.56 -5.63
CA VAL A 4 3.10 -18.61 -5.87
C VAL A 4 2.38 -17.44 -5.18
N ILE A 5 2.69 -17.16 -3.92
CA ILE A 5 1.99 -16.13 -3.16
C ILE A 5 2.50 -14.73 -3.52
N LYS A 6 3.82 -14.51 -3.51
CA LYS A 6 4.40 -13.20 -3.84
C LYS A 6 4.00 -12.64 -5.23
N PRO A 7 3.96 -13.42 -6.32
CA PRO A 7 3.52 -12.91 -7.62
C PRO A 7 2.00 -12.84 -7.79
N ALA A 8 1.22 -13.41 -6.88
CA ALA A 8 -0.24 -13.37 -6.97
C ALA A 8 -0.80 -12.05 -6.44
N TRP A 9 -2.01 -11.71 -6.89
CA TRP A 9 -2.78 -10.59 -6.36
C TRP A 9 -3.08 -10.80 -4.89
N GLN A 10 -2.92 -9.74 -4.10
CA GLN A 10 -3.20 -9.72 -2.67
C GLN A 10 -4.25 -8.67 -2.37
N LEU A 11 -5.21 -9.04 -1.51
CA LEU A 11 -6.21 -8.10 -1.01
C LEU A 11 -5.53 -7.11 -0.06
N VAL A 12 -5.70 -5.81 -0.32
CA VAL A 12 -5.07 -4.75 0.47
C VAL A 12 -6.06 -4.12 1.45
N CYS A 13 -7.15 -3.56 0.94
CA CYS A 13 -8.21 -2.95 1.72
C CYS A 13 -9.49 -2.85 0.88
N HIS A 14 -10.60 -2.46 1.50
CA HIS A 14 -11.83 -2.10 0.80
C HIS A 14 -11.75 -0.63 0.35
N GLU A 15 -12.46 -0.25 -0.71
CA GLU A 15 -12.46 1.13 -1.19
C GLU A 15 -12.99 2.13 -0.13
N ASN A 16 -13.97 1.70 0.67
CA ASN A 16 -14.52 2.49 1.78
C ASN A 16 -13.54 2.74 2.93
N ASP A 17 -12.39 2.07 2.97
CA ASP A 17 -11.32 2.41 3.92
C ASP A 17 -10.56 3.67 3.49
N LEU A 18 -10.77 4.11 2.24
CA LEU A 18 -10.16 5.29 1.62
C LEU A 18 -11.23 6.17 0.95
N PRO A 19 -12.23 6.69 1.68
CA PRO A 19 -13.36 7.39 1.07
C PRO A 19 -12.98 8.75 0.45
N ASN A 20 -11.98 9.45 0.99
CA ASN A 20 -11.60 10.79 0.57
C ASN A 20 -10.17 10.86 0.06
N VAL A 21 -9.89 11.90 -0.72
CA VAL A 21 -8.54 12.24 -1.16
C VAL A 21 -7.62 12.44 0.05
N GLY A 22 -6.46 11.78 0.04
CA GLY A 22 -5.49 11.83 1.12
C GLY A 22 -5.69 10.77 2.21
N ASP A 23 -6.84 10.09 2.24
CA ASP A 23 -7.02 8.94 3.13
C ASP A 23 -6.01 7.85 2.75
N TYR A 24 -5.47 7.18 3.76
CA TYR A 24 -4.49 6.12 3.59
C TYR A 24 -4.66 5.01 4.63
N VAL A 25 -4.22 3.81 4.25
CA VAL A 25 -4.06 2.66 5.15
C VAL A 25 -2.67 2.07 4.99
N THR A 26 -2.11 1.56 6.07
CA THR A 26 -0.82 0.85 6.06
C THR A 26 -1.03 -0.63 6.36
N LEU A 27 -0.31 -1.49 5.67
CA LEU A 27 -0.35 -2.93 5.88
C LEU A 27 1.05 -3.55 5.78
N ASP A 28 1.28 -4.57 6.60
CA ASP A 28 2.45 -5.43 6.54
C ASP A 28 2.05 -6.74 5.86
N LEU A 29 2.63 -7.02 4.71
CA LEU A 29 2.26 -8.16 3.88
C LEU A 29 3.50 -8.81 3.27
N LEU A 30 3.68 -10.12 3.47
CA LEU A 30 4.83 -10.88 2.94
C LEU A 30 6.20 -10.25 3.27
N ASN A 31 6.35 -9.72 4.48
CA ASN A 31 7.52 -8.95 4.96
C ASN A 31 7.77 -7.62 4.23
N GLU A 32 6.83 -7.17 3.41
CA GLU A 32 6.85 -5.85 2.78
C GLU A 32 5.92 -4.91 3.56
N ARG A 33 6.38 -3.68 3.77
CA ARG A 33 5.57 -2.61 4.35
C ARG A 33 4.96 -1.81 3.23
N LEU A 34 3.64 -1.70 3.20
CA LEU A 34 2.90 -1.03 2.13
C LEU A 34 2.04 0.09 2.69
N VAL A 35 1.78 1.09 1.84
CA VAL A 35 0.80 2.15 2.09
C VAL A 35 -0.10 2.27 0.86
N ALA A 36 -1.41 2.17 1.07
CA ALA A 36 -2.42 2.46 0.07
C ALA A 36 -2.99 3.85 0.34
N VAL A 37 -3.14 4.68 -0.69
CA VAL A 37 -3.58 6.07 -0.57
C VAL A 37 -4.50 6.45 -1.73
N ARG A 38 -5.54 7.25 -1.45
CA ARG A 38 -6.33 7.92 -2.49
C ARG A 38 -5.62 9.20 -2.91
N GLY A 39 -5.14 9.23 -4.15
CA GLY A 39 -4.46 10.38 -4.73
C GLY A 39 -5.37 11.57 -4.97
N GLN A 40 -4.77 12.74 -5.25
CA GLN A 40 -5.48 13.98 -5.58
C GLN A 40 -6.29 13.87 -6.88
N ASP A 41 -5.93 12.92 -7.73
CA ASP A 41 -6.67 12.54 -8.94
C ASP A 41 -7.80 11.54 -8.66
N ASN A 42 -8.15 11.35 -7.39
CA ASN A 42 -9.16 10.42 -6.89
C ASN A 42 -8.86 8.93 -7.14
N GLN A 43 -7.64 8.58 -7.58
CA GLN A 43 -7.24 7.21 -7.85
C GLN A 43 -6.52 6.58 -6.66
N VAL A 44 -6.83 5.31 -6.36
CA VAL A 44 -6.14 4.55 -5.31
C VAL A 44 -4.84 3.96 -5.87
N ARG A 45 -3.74 4.16 -5.14
CA ARG A 45 -2.42 3.58 -5.46
C ARG A 45 -1.77 3.00 -4.21
N VAL A 46 -0.88 2.04 -4.41
CA VAL A 46 -0.13 1.37 -3.34
C VAL A 46 1.37 1.54 -3.58
N PHE A 47 2.11 1.84 -2.52
CA PHE A 47 3.56 2.03 -2.55
C PHE A 47 4.22 1.23 -1.43
N HIS A 48 5.51 0.91 -1.58
CA HIS A 48 6.30 0.50 -0.43
C HIS A 48 6.41 1.66 0.55
N ASN A 49 6.05 1.43 1.81
CA ASN A 49 6.18 2.41 2.89
C ASN A 49 7.64 2.46 3.38
N VAL A 50 8.49 2.97 2.50
CA VAL A 50 9.91 3.17 2.77
C VAL A 50 10.39 4.44 2.07
N CYS A 51 11.02 5.32 2.82
CA CYS A 51 11.66 6.50 2.27
C CYS A 51 12.83 6.11 1.40
N ARG A 52 12.82 6.53 0.13
CA ARG A 52 13.89 6.24 -0.84
C ARG A 52 15.25 6.88 -0.50
N HIS A 53 15.30 7.84 0.42
CA HIS A 53 16.55 8.49 0.81
C HIS A 53 17.35 7.65 1.82
N ARG A 54 16.73 7.24 2.94
CA ARG A 54 17.43 6.57 4.05
C ARG A 54 16.66 5.40 4.67
N GLY A 55 15.59 4.93 4.04
CA GLY A 55 14.83 3.77 4.53
C GLY A 55 13.96 4.03 5.77
N ALA A 56 13.81 5.29 6.18
CA ALA A 56 12.87 5.67 7.23
C ALA A 56 11.42 5.36 6.81
N ARG A 57 10.55 5.10 7.79
CA ARG A 57 9.10 4.96 7.56
C ARG A 57 8.53 6.31 7.10
N LEU A 58 7.59 6.27 6.16
CA LEU A 58 6.76 7.41 5.72
C LEU A 58 5.42 7.40 6.46
#